data_AF-A0A2D0ANY6-F1
#
_entry.id   AF-A0A2D0ANY6-F1
#
_cell.length_a   1.000
_cell.length_b   1.000
_cell.length_c   1.000
_cell.angle_alpha   90.00
_cell.angle_beta   90.00
_cell.angle_gamma   90.00
#
_symmetry.space_group_name_H-M   'P 1'
#
loop_
_entity.id
_entity.type
_entity.pdbx_description
1 polymer ?
#
loop_
_entity_poly.entity_id
_entity_poly.type
_entity_poly.pdbx_seq_one_letter_code
_entity_poly.pdbx_strand_id
1 'polypeptide(L)'
;MQLRHALAIAALMVLAGCAQHLQRVPAQCDAMCFRPCVDAGEDTGVRVTADPAAADAWDNIGGDVVGQLADKLRTCDARRKACEQCLRRLDAKNVIQL
;
A
#
# COMPACT_ATOMS: atom_id res chain seq x y z
N MET A 1 18.67 -29.16 46.54
CA MET A 1 19.05 -28.28 45.39
C MET A 1 18.34 -28.61 44.08
N GLN A 2 17.83 -29.84 43.87
CA GLN A 2 17.14 -30.28 42.65
C GLN A 2 15.79 -29.57 42.37
N LEU A 3 15.02 -29.21 43.41
CA LEU A 3 13.70 -28.58 43.27
C LEU A 3 13.72 -27.20 42.59
N ARG A 4 14.81 -26.43 42.82
CA ARG A 4 14.98 -25.09 42.24
C ARG A 4 15.24 -25.14 40.72
N HIS A 5 15.85 -26.21 40.24
CA HIS A 5 16.19 -26.37 38.82
C HIS A 5 14.93 -26.75 38.01
N ALA A 6 14.06 -27.59 38.58
CA ALA A 6 12.80 -27.98 37.96
C ALA A 6 11.84 -26.79 37.77
N LEU A 7 11.78 -25.87 38.74
CA LEU A 7 10.95 -24.65 38.66
C LEU A 7 11.45 -23.68 37.59
N ALA A 8 12.77 -23.54 37.42
CA ALA A 8 13.35 -22.68 36.40
C ALA A 8 13.05 -23.17 34.96
N ILE A 9 13.11 -24.49 34.75
CA ILE A 9 12.84 -25.10 33.44
C ILE A 9 11.34 -25.00 33.10
N ALA A 10 10.45 -25.19 34.08
CA ALA A 10 9.01 -25.05 33.89
C ALA A 10 8.62 -23.60 33.53
N ALA A 11 9.24 -22.59 34.17
CA ALA A 11 9.00 -21.19 33.85
C ALA A 11 9.44 -20.81 32.43
N LEU A 12 10.57 -21.36 31.95
CA LEU A 12 11.05 -21.16 30.57
C LEU A 12 10.12 -21.76 29.51
N MET A 13 9.52 -22.94 29.77
CA MET A 13 8.55 -23.54 28.84
C MET A 13 7.22 -22.78 28.77
N VAL A 14 6.76 -22.17 29.88
CA VAL A 14 5.54 -21.34 29.90
C VAL A 14 5.77 -20.01 29.19
N LEU A 15 6.96 -19.41 29.32
CA LEU A 15 7.33 -18.18 28.58
C LEU A 15 7.53 -18.43 27.08
N ALA A 16 8.04 -19.60 26.69
CA ALA A 16 8.13 -20.00 25.27
C ALA A 16 6.76 -20.32 24.66
N GLY A 17 5.81 -20.86 25.44
CA GLY A 17 4.45 -21.15 24.99
C GLY A 17 3.55 -19.92 24.80
N CYS A 18 3.89 -18.79 25.43
CA CYS A 18 3.22 -17.50 25.24
C CYS A 18 3.78 -16.67 24.08
N ALA A 19 4.83 -17.13 23.38
CA ALA A 19 5.13 -16.68 22.02
C ALA A 19 4.09 -17.30 21.08
N GLN A 20 2.84 -16.88 21.29
CA GLN A 20 1.67 -17.35 20.61
C GLN A 20 1.94 -17.33 19.11
N HIS A 21 1.72 -18.48 18.48
CA HIS A 21 1.49 -18.64 17.05
C HIS A 21 0.54 -17.54 16.55
N LEU A 22 1.07 -16.36 16.24
CA LEU A 22 0.44 -15.45 15.30
C LEU A 22 0.55 -16.16 13.96
N GLN A 23 -0.44 -17.01 13.68
CA GLN A 23 -0.62 -17.51 12.33
C GLN A 23 -0.83 -16.28 11.47
N ARG A 24 0.14 -16.01 10.58
CA ARG A 24 0.03 -14.93 9.61
C ARG A 24 -1.27 -15.12 8.85
N VAL A 25 -2.05 -14.06 8.75
CA VAL A 25 -3.25 -14.08 7.92
C VAL A 25 -2.91 -13.66 6.50
N PRO A 26 -3.46 -14.31 5.45
CA PRO A 26 -3.23 -13.88 4.09
C PRO A 26 -3.74 -12.45 3.89
N ALA A 27 -2.97 -11.61 3.21
CA ALA A 27 -3.43 -10.29 2.83
C ALA A 27 -4.49 -10.42 1.73
N GLN A 28 -5.77 -10.21 2.05
CA GLN A 28 -6.87 -10.41 1.08
C GLN A 28 -7.18 -9.17 0.22
N CYS A 29 -6.61 -8.00 0.55
CA CYS A 29 -6.91 -6.71 -0.09
C CYS A 29 -5.65 -5.97 -0.57
N ASP A 30 -4.51 -6.64 -0.59
CA ASP A 30 -3.22 -6.06 -0.99
C ASP A 30 -3.19 -5.68 -2.48
N ALA A 31 -3.90 -6.42 -3.32
CA ALA A 31 -4.04 -6.15 -4.75
C ALA A 31 -4.49 -4.72 -5.04
N MET A 32 -5.32 -4.13 -4.17
CA MET A 32 -5.76 -2.74 -4.32
C MET A 32 -4.62 -1.73 -4.08
N CYS A 33 -3.65 -2.09 -3.26
CA CYS A 33 -2.47 -1.27 -2.98
C CYS A 33 -1.35 -1.44 -3.99
N PHE A 34 -1.37 -2.49 -4.80
CA PHE A 34 -0.41 -2.71 -5.90
C PHE A 34 -0.97 -2.38 -7.28
N ARG A 35 -2.25 -2.01 -7.37
CA ARG A 35 -2.88 -1.56 -8.62
C ARG A 35 -2.22 -0.26 -9.12
N PRO A 36 -1.97 -0.10 -10.43
CA PRO A 36 -1.56 1.18 -10.98
C PRO A 36 -2.63 2.26 -10.73
N CYS A 37 -2.19 3.51 -10.78
CA CYS A 37 -3.06 4.65 -10.51
C CYS A 37 -4.12 4.92 -11.58
N VAL A 38 -3.85 4.51 -12.81
CA VAL A 38 -4.73 4.60 -13.97
C VAL A 38 -4.44 3.38 -14.83
N ASP A 39 -5.46 2.58 -15.13
CA ASP A 39 -5.35 1.48 -16.09
C ASP A 39 -5.59 1.94 -17.53
N ALA A 40 -5.18 1.10 -18.49
CA ALA A 40 -5.45 1.35 -19.89
C ALA A 40 -6.97 1.50 -20.15
N GLY A 41 -7.37 2.65 -20.69
CA GLY A 41 -8.77 2.95 -21.00
C GLY A 41 -9.60 3.50 -19.84
N GLU A 42 -9.01 3.71 -18.65
CA GLU A 42 -9.72 4.29 -17.51
C GLU A 42 -9.87 5.81 -17.64
N ASP A 43 -11.09 6.33 -17.42
CA ASP A 43 -11.36 7.79 -17.45
C ASP A 43 -10.75 8.46 -16.21
N THR A 44 -9.74 9.29 -16.42
CA THR A 44 -9.08 10.08 -15.36
C THR A 44 -9.94 11.23 -14.84
N GLY A 45 -11.06 11.54 -15.52
CA GLY A 45 -11.94 12.65 -15.25
C GLY A 45 -11.34 14.02 -15.57
N VAL A 46 -10.12 14.08 -16.14
CA VAL A 46 -9.53 15.32 -16.63
C VAL A 46 -10.12 15.61 -18.01
N ARG A 47 -10.62 16.84 -18.20
CA ARG A 47 -11.32 17.24 -19.42
C ARG A 47 -10.64 18.45 -20.04
N VAL A 48 -10.58 18.46 -21.37
CA VAL A 48 -10.27 19.66 -22.15
C VAL A 48 -11.53 20.52 -22.15
N THR A 49 -11.44 21.76 -21.67
CA THR A 49 -12.56 22.72 -21.65
C THR A 49 -12.50 23.74 -22.77
N ALA A 50 -11.38 23.81 -23.51
CA ALA A 50 -11.17 24.72 -24.62
C ALA A 50 -11.93 24.26 -25.89
N ASP A 51 -12.25 25.20 -26.77
CA ASP A 51 -12.90 24.92 -28.06
C ASP A 51 -11.94 24.16 -28.98
N PRO A 52 -12.26 22.92 -29.39
CA PRO A 52 -11.39 22.13 -30.27
C PRO A 52 -11.21 22.75 -31.67
N ALA A 53 -12.08 23.68 -32.09
CA ALA A 53 -11.95 24.40 -33.36
C ALA A 53 -10.99 25.60 -33.27
N ALA A 54 -10.64 26.05 -32.07
CA ALA A 54 -9.72 27.16 -31.87
C ALA A 54 -8.27 26.68 -31.90
N ALA A 55 -7.41 27.31 -32.71
CA ALA A 55 -6.03 26.87 -32.90
C ALA A 55 -5.19 26.97 -31.60
N ASP A 56 -5.44 28.01 -30.80
CA ASP A 56 -4.78 28.26 -29.51
C ASP A 56 -5.23 27.30 -28.40
N ALA A 57 -6.35 26.59 -28.56
CA ALA A 57 -6.79 25.56 -27.63
C ALA A 57 -5.78 24.41 -27.56
N TRP A 58 -5.21 24.01 -28.70
CA TRP A 58 -4.26 22.90 -28.79
C TRP A 58 -2.91 23.22 -28.16
N ASP A 59 -2.48 24.49 -28.25
CA ASP A 59 -1.25 24.95 -27.61
C ASP A 59 -1.34 24.93 -26.07
N ASN A 60 -2.54 25.15 -25.52
CA ASN A 60 -2.79 25.23 -24.09
C ASN A 60 -3.16 23.89 -23.43
N ILE A 61 -3.55 22.87 -24.21
CA ILE A 61 -3.81 21.51 -23.69
C ILE A 61 -2.59 20.95 -22.95
N GLY A 62 -1.39 21.23 -23.46
CA GLY A 62 -0.13 20.80 -22.83
C GLY A 62 0.12 21.40 -21.45
N GLY A 63 -0.52 22.52 -21.10
CA GLY A 63 -0.41 23.15 -19.79
C GLY A 63 -1.40 22.56 -18.79
N ASP A 64 -2.69 22.78 -19.04
CA ASP A 64 -3.72 22.52 -18.04
C ASP A 64 -4.06 21.04 -17.87
N VAL A 65 -4.16 20.29 -18.98
CA VAL A 65 -4.53 18.87 -18.93
C VAL A 65 -3.36 18.04 -18.42
N VAL A 66 -2.16 18.29 -18.93
CA VAL A 66 -0.96 17.57 -18.51
C VAL A 66 -0.65 17.86 -17.04
N GLY A 67 -0.76 19.12 -16.59
CA GLY A 67 -0.56 19.49 -15.19
C GLY A 67 -1.54 18.76 -14.26
N GLN A 68 -2.83 18.78 -14.57
CA GLN A 68 -3.86 18.09 -13.78
C GLN A 68 -3.66 16.57 -13.75
N LEU A 69 -3.33 15.96 -14.89
CA LEU A 69 -3.01 14.53 -14.96
C LEU A 69 -1.78 14.20 -14.11
N ALA A 70 -0.72 15.00 -14.20
CA ALA A 70 0.50 14.82 -13.42
C ALA A 70 0.23 14.94 -11.91
N ASP A 71 -0.60 15.89 -11.47
CA ASP A 71 -0.98 16.07 -10.07
C ASP A 71 -1.77 14.88 -9.53
N LYS A 72 -2.75 14.39 -10.30
CA LYS A 72 -3.54 13.20 -9.95
C LYS A 72 -2.65 11.96 -9.85
N LEU A 73 -1.78 11.75 -10.83
CA LEU A 73 -0.83 10.63 -10.83
C LEU A 73 0.12 10.70 -9.64
N ARG A 74 0.74 11.86 -9.38
CA ARG A 74 1.62 12.05 -8.22
C ARG A 74 0.92 11.76 -6.90
N THR A 75 -0.30 12.26 -6.74
CA THR A 75 -1.10 12.05 -5.53
C THR A 75 -1.43 10.58 -5.33
N CYS A 76 -1.88 9.90 -6.40
CA CYS A 76 -2.16 8.48 -6.32
C CYS A 76 -0.91 7.66 -6.02
N ASP A 77 0.22 7.93 -6.69
CA ASP A 77 1.46 7.18 -6.48
C ASP A 77 2.00 7.34 -5.05
N ALA A 78 1.86 8.53 -4.47
CA ALA A 78 2.21 8.75 -3.08
C ALA A 78 1.37 7.89 -2.13
N ARG A 79 0.05 7.80 -2.36
CA ARG A 79 -0.87 6.96 -1.58
C ARG A 79 -0.59 5.48 -1.78
N ARG A 80 -0.34 5.06 -3.02
CA ARG A 80 0.03 3.69 -3.38
C ARG A 80 1.29 3.26 -2.60
N LYS A 81 2.38 4.02 -2.73
CA LYS A 81 3.64 3.77 -2.00
C LYS A 81 3.43 3.72 -0.49
N ALA A 82 2.60 4.59 0.08
CA ALA A 82 2.28 4.56 1.50
C ALA A 82 1.55 3.27 1.91
N CYS A 83 0.59 2.80 1.12
CA CYS A 83 -0.08 1.53 1.39
C CYS A 83 0.90 0.35 1.26
N GLU A 84 1.68 0.28 0.17
CA GLU A 84 2.68 -0.77 -0.03
C GLU A 84 3.67 -0.84 1.13
N GLN A 85 4.17 0.30 1.60
CA GLN A 85 5.04 0.37 2.76
C GLN A 85 4.36 -0.12 4.04
N CYS A 86 3.08 0.20 4.24
CA CYS A 86 2.32 -0.29 5.38
C CYS A 86 2.21 -1.82 5.35
N LEU A 87 1.81 -2.39 4.22
CA LEU A 87 1.67 -3.83 4.04
C LEU A 87 3.01 -4.56 4.24
N ARG A 88 4.09 -4.05 3.65
CA ARG A 88 5.45 -4.60 3.87
C ARG A 88 5.89 -4.55 5.33
N ARG A 89 5.51 -3.51 6.08
CA ARG A 89 5.79 -3.42 7.53
C ARG A 89 4.99 -4.43 8.34
N LEU A 90 3.74 -4.71 7.97
CA LEU A 90 2.90 -5.71 8.63
C LEU A 90 3.42 -7.13 8.37
N ASP A 91 3.83 -7.42 7.12
CA ASP A 91 4.45 -8.69 6.75
C ASP A 91 5.78 -8.89 7.50
N ALA A 92 6.64 -7.87 7.55
CA ALA A 92 7.90 -7.91 8.30
C ALA A 92 7.71 -8.13 9.81
N LYS A 93 6.54 -7.77 10.37
CA LYS A 93 6.17 -8.01 11.77
C LYS A 93 5.46 -9.35 12.00
N ASN A 94 5.39 -10.21 10.98
CA ASN A 94 4.67 -11.49 11.00
C ASN A 94 3.17 -11.34 11.33
N VAL A 95 2.56 -10.21 10.97
CA VAL A 95 1.11 -9.99 11.18
C VAL A 95 0.31 -10.57 10.02
N ILE A 96 0.74 -10.27 8.78
CA ILE A 96 0.13 -10.76 7.55
C ILE A 96 1.13 -11.59 6.76
N GLN A 97 0.64 -12.34 5.79
CA GLN A 97 1.43 -12.94 4.72
C GLN A 97 1.04 -12.22 3.42
N LEU A 98 1.98 -11.42 2.93
CA LEU A 98 1.87 -10.72 1.65
C LEU A 98 2.15 -11.68 0.48
#